data_AF-A0A7W8JXZ9-F1
#
_entry.id   AF-A0A7W8JXZ9-F1
#
_cell.length_a   1.000
_cell.length_b   1.000
_cell.length_c   1.000
_cell.angle_alpha   90.00
_cell.angle_beta   90.00
_cell.angle_gamma   90.00
#
_symmetry.space_group_name_H-M   'P 1'
#
loop_
_entity.id
_entity.type
_entity.pdbx_description
1 polymer ?
#
loop_
_entity_poly.entity_id
_entity_poly.type
_entity_poly.pdbx_seq_one_letter_code
_entity_poly.pdbx_strand_id
1 'polypeptide(L)'
;MKKPVMTAFLLASAALAQTSPASTAPMTGMDMPPAIKADSAGKTVQVTFVAGHGMNNNGLNYNGDAKGEKTLTVPLGWTVEVNLNNAGRMPHDFAVIAGSTLPAEPFKAPLAFANAQTPVIPPAGATEAPAKFVANRSGTYFILCRVGKHAQNGMYVKMQVVDGAKAVAYK
;
A
#
# COMPACT_ATOMS: atom_id res chain seq x y z
N MET A 1 75.41 -16.64 30.84
CA MET A 1 74.26 -17.41 31.39
C MET A 1 73.03 -16.52 31.41
N LYS A 2 71.85 -17.09 31.06
CA LYS A 2 70.48 -16.52 31.01
C LYS A 2 69.95 -16.06 29.63
N LYS A 3 69.50 -17.10 28.89
CA LYS A 3 68.28 -17.31 28.07
C LYS A 3 67.74 -16.26 27.08
N PRO A 4 67.31 -16.69 25.87
CA PRO A 4 66.69 -15.84 24.85
C PRO A 4 65.17 -15.67 25.10
N VAL A 5 64.60 -14.55 24.65
CA VAL A 5 63.15 -14.37 24.53
C VAL A 5 62.81 -14.34 23.04
N MET A 6 62.12 -15.40 22.59
CA MET A 6 61.39 -15.44 21.33
C MET A 6 60.11 -14.63 21.51
N THR A 7 59.93 -13.57 20.72
CA THR A 7 58.63 -12.91 20.57
C THR A 7 57.93 -13.50 19.35
N ALA A 8 56.88 -14.28 19.60
CA ALA A 8 55.96 -14.76 18.59
C ALA A 8 55.03 -13.61 18.16
N PHE A 9 55.01 -13.28 16.87
CA PHE A 9 53.98 -12.44 16.27
C PHE A 9 52.72 -13.29 16.05
N LEU A 10 51.68 -13.04 16.85
CA LEU A 10 50.32 -13.52 16.58
C LEU A 10 49.64 -12.54 15.62
N LEU A 11 49.42 -12.98 14.38
CA LEU A 11 48.53 -12.34 13.43
C LEU A 11 47.08 -12.64 13.85
N ALA A 12 46.41 -11.66 14.44
CA ALA A 12 44.97 -11.71 14.68
C ALA A 12 44.23 -11.21 13.43
N SER A 13 43.70 -12.14 12.63
CA SER A 13 42.75 -11.83 11.55
C SER A 13 41.39 -11.47 12.14
N ALA A 14 41.01 -10.20 12.07
CA ALA A 14 39.66 -9.75 12.36
C ALA A 14 38.76 -10.01 11.13
N ALA A 15 37.97 -11.08 11.17
CA ALA A 15 36.92 -11.33 10.18
C ALA A 15 35.69 -10.46 10.50
N LEU A 16 35.44 -9.43 9.69
CA LEU A 16 34.20 -8.67 9.68
C LEU A 16 33.11 -9.52 9.01
N ALA A 17 32.31 -10.23 9.81
CA ALA A 17 31.10 -10.88 9.32
C ALA A 17 29.99 -9.82 9.20
N GLN A 18 29.62 -9.55 7.95
CA GLN A 18 28.55 -8.65 7.54
C GLN A 18 27.21 -9.12 8.11
N THR A 19 26.55 -8.26 8.87
CA THR A 19 25.16 -8.48 9.29
C THR A 19 24.24 -8.03 8.15
N SER A 20 23.61 -8.99 7.48
CA SER A 20 22.48 -8.72 6.59
C SER A 20 21.20 -8.59 7.43
N PRO A 21 20.44 -7.49 7.39
CA PRO A 21 19.00 -7.52 7.60
C PRO A 21 18.32 -7.67 6.23
N ALA A 22 17.17 -8.31 6.03
CA ALA A 22 16.20 -8.89 6.93
C ALA A 22 15.53 -10.05 6.19
N SER A 23 15.15 -11.09 6.93
CA SER A 23 14.24 -12.11 6.45
C SER A 23 12.82 -11.52 6.44
N THR A 24 12.27 -11.24 5.26
CA THR A 24 10.83 -10.98 5.12
C THR A 24 10.09 -12.30 5.27
N ALA A 25 9.64 -12.60 6.49
CA ALA A 25 8.61 -13.59 6.70
C ALA A 25 7.32 -13.13 5.99
N PRO A 26 6.61 -13.99 5.25
CA PRO A 26 5.30 -13.66 4.72
C PRO A 26 4.34 -13.46 5.91
N MET A 27 3.68 -12.31 5.96
CA MET A 27 2.67 -12.06 6.98
C MET A 27 1.39 -12.76 6.55
N THR A 28 1.20 -14.00 7.04
CA THR A 28 -0.06 -14.71 6.90
C THR A 28 -1.19 -13.85 7.48
N GLY A 29 -2.17 -13.56 6.62
CA GLY A 29 -3.24 -12.59 6.87
C GLY A 29 -4.07 -12.84 8.12
N MET A 30 -4.27 -11.76 8.87
CA MET A 30 -5.55 -11.33 9.44
C MET A 30 -5.43 -9.93 10.05
N ASP A 31 -4.21 -9.51 10.47
CA ASP A 31 -4.01 -8.27 11.24
C ASP A 31 -2.93 -7.34 10.64
N MET A 32 -2.97 -7.08 9.33
CA MET A 32 -2.14 -5.98 8.82
C MET A 32 -2.82 -4.64 9.12
N PRO A 33 -2.21 -3.76 9.94
CA PRO A 33 -2.76 -2.43 10.19
C PRO A 33 -2.66 -1.57 8.93
N PRO A 34 -3.48 -0.50 8.82
CA PRO A 34 -3.29 0.55 7.83
C PRO A 34 -1.85 1.03 7.78
N ALA A 35 -1.25 1.09 6.59
CA ALA A 35 0.12 1.55 6.43
C ALA A 35 0.33 2.20 5.06
N ILE A 36 1.12 3.28 5.05
CA ILE A 36 1.62 3.92 3.82
C ILE A 36 3.13 4.02 3.97
N LYS A 37 3.87 3.31 3.12
CA LYS A 37 5.34 3.31 3.12
C LYS A 37 5.82 3.75 1.75
N ALA A 38 6.60 4.82 1.71
CA ALA A 38 7.14 5.37 0.47
C ALA A 38 8.65 5.12 0.40
N ASP A 39 9.08 4.55 -0.71
CA ASP A 39 10.49 4.49 -1.12
C ASP A 39 10.71 5.50 -2.24
N SER A 40 11.34 6.62 -1.90
CA SER A 40 11.62 7.69 -2.86
C SER A 40 12.73 7.36 -3.84
N ALA A 41 13.68 6.49 -3.46
CA ALA A 41 14.76 6.07 -4.33
C ALA A 41 14.23 5.10 -5.40
N GLY A 42 13.43 4.12 -4.98
CA GLY A 42 12.75 3.17 -5.85
C GLY A 42 11.47 3.70 -6.52
N LYS A 43 11.06 4.95 -6.25
CA LYS A 43 9.83 5.58 -6.75
C LYS A 43 8.60 4.68 -6.57
N THR A 44 8.47 4.10 -5.39
CA THR A 44 7.40 3.15 -5.08
C THR A 44 6.70 3.56 -3.79
N VAL A 45 5.39 3.34 -3.74
CA VAL A 45 4.61 3.39 -2.51
C VAL A 45 3.90 2.06 -2.29
N GLN A 46 4.15 1.46 -1.14
CA GLN A 46 3.33 0.37 -0.62
C GLN A 46 2.22 0.93 0.24
N VAL A 47 1.00 0.51 -0.06
CA VAL A 47 -0.22 0.92 0.65
C VAL A 47 -0.92 -0.32 1.16
N THR A 48 -1.07 -0.42 2.48
CA THR A 48 -1.99 -1.37 3.10
C THR A 48 -3.28 -0.64 3.42
N PHE A 49 -4.34 -0.97 2.69
CA PHE A 49 -5.70 -0.59 3.03
C PHE A 49 -6.38 -1.70 3.83
N VAL A 50 -7.08 -1.31 4.88
CA VAL A 50 -7.98 -2.17 5.66
C VAL A 50 -9.41 -1.74 5.36
N ALA A 51 -10.10 -2.53 4.53
CA ALA A 51 -11.52 -2.36 4.28
C ALA A 51 -12.34 -2.72 5.53
N GLY A 52 -13.37 -1.92 5.81
CA GLY A 52 -14.23 -2.13 6.98
C GLY A 52 -13.49 -2.02 8.30
N HIS A 53 -12.48 -1.13 8.38
CA HIS A 53 -11.77 -0.88 9.62
C HIS A 53 -12.67 -0.14 10.61
N GLY A 54 -12.99 -0.79 11.73
CA GLY A 54 -13.98 -0.27 12.68
C GLY A 54 -15.39 -0.15 12.07
N MET A 55 -16.21 0.75 12.63
CA MET A 55 -17.62 0.89 12.25
C MET A 55 -17.96 2.18 11.48
N ASN A 56 -16.97 3.03 11.16
CA ASN A 56 -17.27 4.26 10.41
C ASN A 56 -17.93 3.93 9.06
N ASN A 57 -18.91 4.75 8.67
CA ASN A 57 -19.76 4.53 7.50
C ASN A 57 -20.35 3.11 7.43
N ASN A 58 -20.75 2.53 8.58
CA ASN A 58 -21.24 1.16 8.70
C ASN A 58 -20.28 0.10 8.13
N GLY A 59 -18.97 0.32 8.23
CA GLY A 59 -17.94 -0.57 7.69
C GLY A 59 -17.67 -0.37 6.19
N LEU A 60 -18.28 0.62 5.55
CA LEU A 60 -18.02 1.00 4.16
C LEU A 60 -16.89 2.04 4.10
N ASN A 61 -15.69 1.62 4.46
CA ASN A 61 -14.51 2.49 4.57
C ASN A 61 -13.22 1.78 4.17
N TYR A 62 -12.18 2.57 3.90
CA TYR A 62 -10.79 2.10 3.89
C TYR A 62 -10.04 2.80 5.02
N ASN A 63 -9.40 2.05 5.91
CA ASN A 63 -8.65 2.57 7.06
C ASN A 63 -9.51 3.43 8.02
N GLY A 64 -10.82 3.26 8.00
CA GLY A 64 -11.76 4.12 8.72
C GLY A 64 -12.21 5.34 7.91
N ASP A 65 -11.59 5.65 6.78
CA ASP A 65 -11.90 6.81 5.93
C ASP A 65 -12.98 6.48 4.90
N ALA A 66 -13.89 7.43 4.68
CA ALA A 66 -14.99 7.26 3.74
C ALA A 66 -15.30 8.58 3.00
N LYS A 67 -16.19 8.53 2.01
CA LYS A 67 -16.79 9.70 1.34
C LYS A 67 -15.77 10.70 0.77
N GLY A 68 -14.54 10.25 0.49
CA GLY A 68 -13.47 11.11 -0.01
C GLY A 68 -12.85 12.05 1.02
N GLU A 69 -12.96 11.71 2.31
CA GLU A 69 -12.36 12.44 3.44
C GLU A 69 -10.84 12.50 3.36
N LYS A 70 -10.21 11.48 2.77
CA LYS A 70 -8.76 11.39 2.54
C LYS A 70 -8.40 11.41 1.07
N THR A 71 -7.20 11.93 0.79
CA THR A 71 -6.57 11.89 -0.53
C THR A 71 -5.18 11.26 -0.44
N LEU A 72 -4.95 10.21 -1.24
CA LEU A 72 -3.62 9.68 -1.52
C LEU A 72 -2.96 10.48 -2.65
N THR A 73 -1.97 11.30 -2.35
CA THR A 73 -1.16 12.00 -3.35
C THR A 73 0.06 11.15 -3.70
N VAL A 74 0.23 10.86 -4.98
CA VAL A 74 1.33 10.06 -5.54
C VAL A 74 2.07 10.89 -6.60
N PRO A 75 3.41 10.96 -6.59
CA PRO A 75 4.13 11.61 -7.68
C PRO A 75 3.97 10.87 -9.02
N LEU A 76 3.93 11.63 -10.11
CA LEU A 76 3.84 11.07 -11.46
C LEU A 76 4.97 10.06 -11.73
N GLY A 77 4.60 8.92 -12.31
CA GLY A 77 5.51 7.84 -12.70
C GLY A 77 5.90 6.87 -11.58
N TRP A 78 5.37 7.05 -10.37
CA TRP A 78 5.63 6.11 -9.27
C TRP A 78 4.83 4.82 -9.41
N THR A 79 5.39 3.73 -8.90
CA THR A 79 4.70 2.45 -8.74
C THR A 79 3.90 2.49 -7.45
N VAL A 80 2.64 2.06 -7.52
CA VAL A 80 1.76 1.87 -6.37
C VAL A 80 1.51 0.39 -6.22
N GLU A 81 1.85 -0.15 -5.05
CA GLU A 81 1.60 -1.53 -4.65
C GLU A 81 0.57 -1.51 -3.52
N VAL A 82 -0.58 -2.15 -3.75
CA VAL A 82 -1.70 -2.12 -2.82
C VAL A 82 -1.93 -3.51 -2.25
N ASN A 83 -1.97 -3.57 -0.92
CA ASN A 83 -2.41 -4.69 -0.11
C ASN A 83 -3.79 -4.37 0.44
N LEU A 84 -4.75 -5.27 0.25
CA LEU A 84 -6.09 -5.11 0.79
C LEU A 84 -6.35 -6.18 1.84
N ASN A 85 -6.53 -5.74 3.09
CA ASN A 85 -7.09 -6.52 4.18
C ASN A 85 -8.57 -6.16 4.35
N ASN A 86 -9.43 -7.13 4.66
CA ASN A 86 -10.83 -6.92 4.93
C ASN A 86 -11.17 -7.31 6.37
N ALA A 87 -11.24 -6.30 7.24
CA ALA A 87 -11.64 -6.46 8.64
C ALA A 87 -13.17 -6.35 8.83
N GLY A 88 -13.90 -6.06 7.75
CA GLY A 88 -15.35 -5.87 7.76
C GLY A 88 -16.15 -7.17 7.69
N ARG A 89 -17.47 -7.03 7.77
CA ARG A 89 -18.44 -8.14 7.68
C ARG A 89 -19.00 -8.35 6.26
N MET A 90 -18.55 -7.54 5.30
CA MET A 90 -19.00 -7.55 3.90
C MET A 90 -17.81 -7.84 2.99
N PRO A 91 -18.01 -8.40 1.79
CA PRO A 91 -16.95 -8.50 0.81
C PRO A 91 -16.58 -7.11 0.27
N HIS A 92 -15.29 -6.88 0.10
CA HIS A 92 -14.74 -5.61 -0.38
C HIS A 92 -13.65 -5.83 -1.42
N ASP A 93 -13.52 -4.91 -2.35
CA ASP A 93 -12.42 -4.82 -3.30
C ASP A 93 -11.82 -3.43 -3.28
N PHE A 94 -10.88 -3.19 -4.17
CA PHE A 94 -10.28 -1.89 -4.45
C PHE A 94 -10.17 -1.73 -5.96
N ALA A 95 -10.45 -0.52 -6.45
CA ALA A 95 -10.16 -0.12 -7.82
C ALA A 95 -9.84 1.38 -7.88
N VAL A 96 -8.98 1.76 -8.83
CA VAL A 96 -8.72 3.17 -9.14
C VAL A 96 -9.47 3.58 -10.40
N ILE A 97 -10.30 4.63 -10.31
CA ILE A 97 -11.12 5.16 -11.41
C ILE A 97 -10.81 6.64 -11.61
N ALA A 98 -10.75 7.10 -12.86
CA ALA A 98 -10.49 8.50 -13.18
C ALA A 98 -11.73 9.36 -12.96
N GLY A 99 -11.54 10.57 -12.44
CA GLY A 99 -12.61 11.56 -12.31
C GLY A 99 -12.45 12.47 -11.10
N SER A 100 -13.06 13.66 -11.19
CA SER A 100 -13.23 14.60 -10.08
C SER A 100 -14.59 14.47 -9.37
N THR A 101 -15.54 13.77 -10.01
CA THR A 101 -16.86 13.43 -9.48
C THR A 101 -17.02 11.91 -9.48
N LEU A 102 -17.63 11.35 -8.42
CA LEU A 102 -17.84 9.90 -8.34
C LEU A 102 -18.73 9.45 -9.52
N PRO A 103 -18.33 8.43 -10.29
CA PRO A 103 -19.16 7.91 -11.36
C PRO A 103 -20.50 7.39 -10.83
N ALA A 104 -21.58 7.57 -11.61
CA ALA A 104 -22.89 7.02 -11.25
C ALA A 104 -22.86 5.48 -11.13
N GLU A 105 -22.07 4.83 -11.98
CA GLU A 105 -21.92 3.37 -12.06
C GLU A 105 -20.44 2.95 -11.91
N PRO A 106 -19.84 3.02 -10.70
CA PRO A 106 -18.40 2.77 -10.49
C PRO A 106 -17.93 1.37 -10.91
N PHE A 107 -18.81 0.37 -10.85
CA PHE A 107 -18.51 -1.01 -11.23
C PHE A 107 -18.38 -1.22 -12.75
N LYS A 108 -18.93 -0.31 -13.57
CA LYS A 108 -18.78 -0.31 -15.05
C LYS A 108 -17.66 0.61 -15.53
N ALA A 109 -17.20 1.52 -14.68
CA ALA A 109 -16.19 2.49 -15.06
C ALA A 109 -14.85 1.79 -15.35
N PRO A 110 -14.12 2.17 -16.41
CA PRO A 110 -12.83 1.58 -16.73
C PRO A 110 -11.80 1.89 -15.63
N LEU A 111 -10.82 1.01 -15.47
CA LEU A 111 -9.70 1.28 -14.57
C LEU A 111 -8.88 2.47 -15.06
N ALA A 112 -8.48 3.32 -14.12
CA ALA A 112 -7.63 4.46 -14.39
C ALA A 112 -6.20 4.08 -14.76
N PHE A 113 -5.72 2.91 -14.35
CA PHE A 113 -4.41 2.37 -14.68
C PHE A 113 -4.51 0.85 -14.86
N ALA A 114 -3.62 0.27 -15.67
CA ALA A 114 -3.56 -1.18 -15.81
C ALA A 114 -3.28 -1.82 -14.44
N ASN A 115 -3.97 -2.91 -14.11
CA ASN A 115 -3.83 -3.66 -12.86
C ASN A 115 -4.13 -2.87 -11.57
N ALA A 116 -4.80 -1.71 -11.66
CA ALA A 116 -5.20 -0.91 -10.50
C ALA A 116 -6.50 -1.41 -9.86
N GLN A 117 -6.61 -2.72 -9.64
CA GLN A 117 -7.72 -3.35 -8.94
C GLN A 117 -7.31 -4.63 -8.23
N THR A 118 -8.03 -4.99 -7.18
CA THR A 118 -7.89 -6.26 -6.47
C THR A 118 -9.03 -7.20 -6.85
N PRO A 119 -8.94 -8.52 -6.60
CA PRO A 119 -10.13 -9.33 -6.55
C PRO A 119 -11.03 -8.89 -5.38
N VAL A 120 -12.27 -9.39 -5.37
CA VAL A 120 -13.16 -9.23 -4.23
C VAL A 120 -12.65 -10.09 -3.07
N ILE A 121 -12.41 -9.46 -1.92
CA ILE A 121 -11.87 -10.08 -0.72
C ILE A 121 -13.03 -10.37 0.24
N PRO A 122 -13.24 -11.63 0.66
CA PRO A 122 -14.29 -11.98 1.61
C PRO A 122 -14.01 -11.35 2.99
N PRO A 123 -15.01 -11.33 3.89
CA PRO A 123 -14.81 -10.95 5.29
C PRO A 123 -13.65 -11.72 5.94
N ALA A 124 -12.86 -11.03 6.77
CA ALA A 124 -11.64 -11.55 7.41
C ALA A 124 -10.58 -12.11 6.42
N GLY A 125 -10.63 -11.71 5.14
CA GLY A 125 -9.67 -12.07 4.11
C GLY A 125 -8.62 -10.99 3.89
N ALA A 126 -7.45 -11.37 3.37
CA ALA A 126 -6.39 -10.43 3.05
C ALA A 126 -5.63 -10.86 1.79
N THR A 127 -4.88 -9.91 1.22
CA THR A 127 -4.00 -10.13 0.08
C THR A 127 -2.72 -9.30 0.25
N GLU A 128 -1.57 -9.94 0.02
CA GLU A 128 -0.26 -9.36 0.33
C GLU A 128 0.33 -8.53 -0.82
N ALA A 129 -0.32 -8.49 -2.02
CA ALA A 129 -0.10 -7.53 -3.13
C ALA A 129 -1.03 -7.73 -4.36
N PRO A 130 -2.36 -7.67 -4.23
CA PRO A 130 -3.29 -7.96 -5.33
C PRO A 130 -3.37 -6.91 -6.46
N ALA A 131 -2.86 -5.68 -6.25
CA ALA A 131 -2.85 -4.62 -7.26
C ALA A 131 -1.48 -3.94 -7.30
N LYS A 132 -0.90 -3.84 -8.50
CA LYS A 132 0.36 -3.14 -8.75
C LYS A 132 0.27 -2.38 -10.05
N PHE A 133 0.38 -1.06 -9.98
CA PHE A 133 0.20 -0.19 -11.15
C PHE A 133 1.16 0.99 -11.12
N VAL A 134 1.42 1.58 -12.29
CA VAL A 134 2.21 2.81 -12.41
C VAL A 134 1.26 3.99 -12.53
N ALA A 135 1.42 4.98 -11.66
CA ALA A 135 0.71 6.26 -11.70
C ALA A 135 1.27 7.14 -12.83
N ASN A 136 1.09 6.73 -14.08
CA ASN A 136 1.75 7.31 -15.27
C ASN A 136 0.99 8.47 -15.92
N ARG A 137 -0.08 8.95 -15.30
CA ARG A 137 -0.89 10.06 -15.79
C ARG A 137 -1.25 10.95 -14.60
N SER A 138 -1.02 12.25 -14.74
CA SER A 138 -1.44 13.23 -13.73
C SER A 138 -2.96 13.42 -13.77
N GLY A 139 -3.56 13.66 -12.61
CA GLY A 139 -5.00 13.87 -12.53
C GLY A 139 -5.59 13.56 -11.16
N THR A 140 -6.91 13.63 -11.10
CA THR A 140 -7.70 13.23 -9.93
C THR A 140 -8.43 11.92 -10.21
N TYR A 141 -8.44 11.07 -9.21
CA TYR A 141 -8.95 9.72 -9.25
C TYR A 141 -9.72 9.42 -7.96
N PHE A 142 -10.51 8.36 -8.01
CA PHE A 142 -11.10 7.72 -6.85
C PHE A 142 -10.45 6.36 -6.63
N ILE A 143 -10.13 6.07 -5.38
CA ILE A 143 -9.94 4.72 -4.86
C ILE A 143 -11.29 4.30 -4.28
N LEU A 144 -11.90 3.25 -4.81
CA LEU A 144 -13.26 2.87 -4.45
C LEU A 144 -13.51 1.37 -4.44
N CYS A 145 -14.59 0.96 -3.76
CA CYS A 145 -15.10 -0.40 -3.77
C CYS A 145 -16.19 -0.55 -4.85
N ARG A 146 -16.04 -1.49 -5.77
CA ARG A 146 -17.00 -1.77 -6.85
C ARG A 146 -18.07 -2.81 -6.48
N VAL A 147 -17.99 -3.40 -5.29
CA VAL A 147 -19.01 -4.34 -4.81
C VAL A 147 -20.36 -3.64 -4.65
N GLY A 148 -21.33 -4.04 -5.47
CA GLY A 148 -22.71 -3.53 -5.41
C GLY A 148 -22.78 -2.00 -5.46
N LYS A 149 -23.30 -1.40 -4.39
CA LYS A 149 -23.43 0.06 -4.23
C LYS A 149 -22.47 0.66 -3.18
N HIS A 150 -21.40 -0.04 -2.79
CA HIS A 150 -20.53 0.40 -1.70
C HIS A 150 -19.91 1.78 -1.97
N ALA A 151 -19.35 2.02 -3.17
CA ALA A 151 -18.84 3.33 -3.55
C ALA A 151 -19.91 4.42 -3.52
N GLN A 152 -21.11 4.19 -4.08
CA GLN A 152 -22.21 5.17 -4.02
C GLN A 152 -22.66 5.46 -2.59
N ASN A 153 -22.52 4.49 -1.68
CA ASN A 153 -22.80 4.64 -0.25
C ASN A 153 -21.59 5.16 0.55
N GLY A 154 -20.55 5.66 -0.13
CA GLY A 154 -19.43 6.36 0.50
C GLY A 154 -18.15 5.54 0.68
N MET A 155 -18.05 4.32 0.16
CA MET A 155 -16.81 3.55 0.24
C MET A 155 -15.79 3.98 -0.82
N TYR A 156 -15.23 5.17 -0.64
CA TYR A 156 -14.15 5.69 -1.46
C TYR A 156 -13.28 6.70 -0.71
N VAL A 157 -12.03 6.77 -1.13
CA VAL A 157 -11.09 7.87 -0.85
C VAL A 157 -10.61 8.45 -2.18
N LYS A 158 -9.99 9.63 -2.15
CA LYS A 158 -9.47 10.26 -3.36
C LYS A 158 -8.03 9.82 -3.60
N MET A 159 -7.60 9.90 -4.85
CA MET A 159 -6.21 9.81 -5.24
C MET A 159 -5.87 10.96 -6.19
N GLN A 160 -4.69 11.53 -6.05
CA GLN A 160 -4.14 12.51 -6.99
C GLN A 160 -2.78 12.05 -7.46
N VAL A 161 -2.56 12.11 -8.77
CA VAL A 161 -1.24 11.93 -9.36
C VAL A 161 -0.74 13.30 -9.78
N VAL A 162 0.38 13.72 -9.21
CA VAL A 162 0.87 15.09 -9.33
C VAL A 162 2.25 15.08 -9.97
N ASP A 163 2.39 15.82 -11.06
CA ASP A 163 3.70 16.06 -11.65
C ASP A 163 4.51 17.03 -10.76
N GLY A 164 5.79 16.75 -10.56
CA GLY A 164 6.67 17.53 -9.69
C GLY A 164 6.47 17.34 -8.18
N ALA A 165 5.51 16.52 -7.73
CA ALA A 165 5.39 16.18 -6.31
C ALA A 165 6.66 15.46 -5.81
N LYS A 166 7.13 15.85 -4.64
CA LYS A 166 8.40 15.35 -4.07
C LYS A 166 8.22 14.13 -3.17
N ALA A 167 7.01 13.89 -2.67
CA ALA A 167 6.72 12.85 -1.71
C ALA A 167 5.28 12.37 -1.84
N VAL A 168 5.04 11.16 -1.35
CA VAL A 168 3.71 10.60 -1.14
C VAL A 168 3.08 11.24 0.10
N ALA A 169 1.78 11.47 0.06
CA ALA A 169 1.02 11.91 1.22
C ALA A 169 -0.35 11.23 1.26
N TYR A 170 -0.86 10.98 2.47
CA TYR A 170 -2.23 10.54 2.71
C TYR A 170 -2.83 11.47 3.76
N LYS A 171 -3.71 12.38 3.35
CA LYS A 171 -4.21 13.47 4.18
C LYS A 171 -5.69 13.69 4.05
#